data_AF-A0A928ZMW5-F1
#
_entry.id   AF-A0A928ZMW5-F1
#
_cell.length_a   1.000
_cell.length_b   1.000
_cell.length_c   1.000
_cell.angle_alpha   90.00
_cell.angle_beta   90.00
_cell.angle_gamma   90.00
#
_symmetry.space_group_name_H-M   'P 1'
#
loop_
_entity.id
_entity.type
_entity.pdbx_description
1 polymer ?
#
loop_
_entity_poly.entity_id
_entity_poly.type
_entity_poly.pdbx_seq_one_letter_code
_entity_poly.pdbx_strand_id
1 'polypeptide(L)' 'MPRPKKTPPLPDDWNYEETLIRIEAITQQLEGGDLPLAEVFDQFSEAVGALQQCDRFLQEKQKQAALLIETLVGEDEAT' A
#
# COMPACT_ATOMS: atom_id res chain seq x y z
N MET A 1 10.72 -24.28 9.09
CA MET A 1 10.69 -22.83 8.79
C MET A 1 9.49 -22.56 7.89
N PRO A 2 8.61 -21.59 8.20
CA PRO A 2 7.57 -21.18 7.26
C PRO A 2 8.27 -20.55 6.04
N ARG A 3 7.98 -21.04 4.83
CA ARG A 3 8.45 -20.37 3.61
C ARG A 3 7.82 -18.98 3.54
N PRO A 4 8.57 -17.92 3.16
CA PRO A 4 7.95 -16.64 2.83
C PRO A 4 6.98 -16.90 1.69
N LYS A 5 5.67 -16.77 1.97
CA LYS A 5 4.65 -16.82 0.92
C LYS A 5 4.93 -15.63 0.01
N LYS A 6 5.28 -15.90 -1.25
CA LYS A 6 5.43 -14.85 -2.27
C LYS A 6 4.15 -14.03 -2.28
N THR A 7 4.25 -12.76 -1.93
CA THR A 7 3.10 -11.84 -1.96
C THR A 7 2.67 -11.69 -3.42
N PRO A 8 1.40 -11.96 -3.77
CA PRO A 8 0.91 -11.82 -5.15
C PRO A 8 1.09 -10.38 -5.62
N PRO A 9 1.45 -10.12 -6.90
CA PRO A 9 1.55 -8.76 -7.43
C PRO A 9 0.22 -8.00 -7.30
N LEU A 10 0.28 -6.67 -7.35
CA LEU A 10 -0.93 -5.84 -7.46
C LEU A 10 -1.64 -6.13 -8.79
N PRO A 11 -2.99 -6.06 -8.83
CA PRO A 11 -3.73 -6.06 -10.09
C PRO A 11 -3.26 -4.94 -11.03
N ASP A 12 -3.33 -5.15 -12.34
CA ASP A 12 -2.90 -4.17 -13.34
C ASP A 12 -3.76 -2.89 -13.34
N ASP A 13 -5.01 -2.99 -12.89
CA ASP A 13 -5.99 -1.92 -12.75
C ASP A 13 -6.02 -1.28 -11.35
N TRP A 14 -5.10 -1.67 -10.46
CA TRP A 14 -5.05 -1.14 -9.11
C TRP A 14 -4.54 0.31 -9.08
N ASN A 15 -5.22 1.16 -8.30
CA ASN A 15 -4.85 2.56 -8.10
C ASN A 15 -4.63 2.89 -6.60
N TYR A 16 -3.58 3.65 -6.32
CA TYR A 16 -3.18 4.01 -4.96
C TYR A 16 -4.20 4.95 -4.30
N GLU A 17 -4.61 6.01 -5.02
CA GLU A 17 -5.52 7.04 -4.53
C GLU A 17 -6.91 6.48 -4.23
N GLU A 18 -7.43 5.60 -5.10
CA GLU A 18 -8.71 4.90 -4.88
C GLU A 18 -8.63 3.96 -3.67
N THR A 19 -7.52 3.24 -3.51
CA THR A 19 -7.31 2.36 -2.35
C THR A 19 -7.19 3.16 -1.07
N LEU A 20 -6.56 4.34 -1.10
CA LEU A 20 -6.47 5.24 0.03
C LEU A 20 -7.86 5.79 0.43
N ILE A 21 -8.66 6.22 -0.53
CA ILE A 21 -10.06 6.64 -0.31
C ILE A 21 -10.87 5.51 0.34
N ARG A 22 -10.65 4.26 -0.10
CA ARG A 22 -11.31 3.09 0.50
C ARG A 22 -10.91 2.89 1.96
N ILE A 23 -9.63 3.04 2.29
CA ILE A 23 -9.13 2.95 3.67
C ILE A 23 -9.77 4.04 4.54
N GLU A 24 -9.80 5.29 4.07
CA GLU A 24 -10.41 6.42 4.79
C GLU A 24 -11.90 6.18 5.07
N ALA A 25 -12.63 5.65 4.08
CA ALA A 25 -14.04 5.30 4.25
C ALA A 25 -14.25 4.20 5.30
N ILE A 26 -13.40 3.16 5.30
CA ILE A 26 -13.44 2.11 6.31
C ILE A 26 -13.14 2.68 7.70
N THR A 27 -12.09 3.51 7.83
CA THR A 27 -11.73 4.15 9.10
C THR A 27 -12.89 4.96 9.65
N GLN A 28 -13.52 5.78 8.81
CA GLN A 28 -14.67 6.59 9.22
C GLN A 28 -15.85 5.73 9.69
N GLN A 29 -16.10 4.59 9.05
CA GLN A 29 -17.17 3.67 9.44
C GLN A 29 -16.86 2.98 10.79
N LEU A 30 -15.60 2.59 11.02
CA LEU A 30 -15.15 2.01 12.29
C LEU A 30 -15.24 3.02 13.44
N GLU A 31 -14.83 4.27 13.21
CA GLU A 31 -14.89 5.35 14.19
C GLU A 31 -16.33 5.74 14.56
N GLY A 32 -17.28 5.53 13.65
CA GLY A 32 -18.70 5.75 13.92
C GLY A 32 -19.26 4.85 15.02
N GLY A 33 -18.69 3.66 15.22
CA GLY A 33 -19.05 2.77 16.33
C GLY A 33 -20.41 2.07 16.22
N ASP A 34 -21.12 2.23 15.10
CA ASP A 34 -22.47 1.66 14.87
C ASP A 34 -22.45 0.24 14.25
N LEU A 35 -21.26 -0.29 13.98
CA LEU A 35 -21.10 -1.60 13.35
C LEU A 35 -21.21 -2.76 14.36
N PRO A 36 -21.90 -3.85 14.01
CA PRO A 36 -21.78 -5.11 14.72
C PRO A 36 -20.32 -5.58 14.78
N LEU A 37 -19.93 -6.21 15.89
CA LEU A 37 -18.54 -6.66 16.11
C LEU A 37 -18.01 -7.57 14.99
N ALA A 38 -18.85 -8.43 14.42
CA ALA A 38 -18.45 -9.27 13.29
C ALA A 38 -18.06 -8.42 12.06
N GLU A 39 -18.86 -7.41 11.73
CA GLU A 39 -18.60 -6.49 10.62
C GLU A 39 -17.36 -5.63 10.88
N VAL A 40 -17.10 -5.24 12.14
CA VAL A 40 -15.85 -4.54 12.53
C VAL A 40 -14.63 -5.37 12.13
N PHE A 41 -14.63 -6.68 12.37
CA PHE A 41 -13.50 -7.54 11.98
C PHE A 41 -13.34 -7.64 10.46
N ASP A 42 -14.44 -7.74 9.72
CA ASP A 42 -14.40 -7.78 8.26
C ASP A 42 -13.83 -6.49 7.67
N GLN A 43 -14.34 -5.34 8.11
CA GLN A 43 -13.85 -4.02 7.71
C GLN A 43 -12.38 -3.83 8.08
N PHE A 44 -11.98 -4.22 9.30
CA PHE A 44 -10.59 -4.11 9.73
C PHE A 44 -9.65 -4.98 8.90
N SER A 45 -10.05 -6.23 8.59
CA SER A 45 -9.28 -7.13 7.73
C SER A 45 -9.09 -6.55 6.32
N GLU A 46 -10.15 -5.96 5.76
CA GLU A 46 -10.10 -5.27 4.48
C GLU A 46 -9.12 -4.09 4.50
N ALA A 47 -9.20 -3.21 5.51
CA ALA A 47 -8.30 -2.08 5.66
C ALA A 47 -6.84 -2.51 5.81
N VAL A 48 -6.56 -3.57 6.57
CA VAL A 48 -5.20 -4.14 6.69
C VAL A 48 -4.69 -4.63 5.35
N GLY A 49 -5.52 -5.32 4.56
CA GLY A 49 -5.16 -5.77 3.22
C GLY A 49 -4.84 -4.59 2.27
N ALA A 50 -5.68 -3.56 2.29
CA ALA A 50 -5.48 -2.34 1.51
C ALA A 50 -4.21 -1.58 1.92
N LEU A 51 -3.94 -1.45 3.23
CA LEU A 51 -2.72 -0.83 3.74
C LEU A 51 -1.45 -1.58 3.29
N GLN A 52 -1.48 -2.91 3.28
CA GLN A 52 -0.37 -3.72 2.77
C GLN A 52 -0.14 -3.52 1.27
N GLN A 53 -1.21 -3.31 0.49
CA GLN A 53 -1.11 -2.98 -0.93
C GLN A 53 -0.43 -1.62 -1.13
N CYS A 54 -0.87 -0.60 -0.37
CA CYS A 54 -0.30 0.74 -0.38
C CYS A 54 1.19 0.74 0.01
N ASP A 55 1.55 0.08 1.11
CA ASP A 55 2.94 0.00 1.59
C ASP A 55 3.86 -0.61 0.53
N ARG A 56 3.46 -1.71 -0.08
CA ARG A 56 4.23 -2.34 -1.17
C ARG A 56 4.44 -1.40 -2.35
N PHE A 57 3.37 -0.73 -2.80
CA PHE A 57 3.46 0.21 -3.92
C PHE A 57 4.45 1.34 -3.61
N LEU A 58 4.35 1.92 -2.40
CA LEU A 58 5.25 3.00 -1.97
C LEU A 58 6.70 2.54 -1.88
N GLN A 59 6.98 1.34 -1.36
CA GLN A 59 8.33 0.79 -1.34
C GLN A 59 8.91 0.62 -2.75
N GLU A 60 8.10 0.15 -3.70
CA GLU A 60 8.52 0.03 -5.10
C GLU A 60 8.83 1.41 -5.72
N LYS A 61 7.97 2.40 -5.49
CA LYS A 61 8.17 3.77 -5.97
C LYS A 61 9.38 4.44 -5.34
N GLN A 62 9.62 4.22 -4.04
CA GLN A 62 10.81 4.70 -3.37
C GLN A 62 12.09 4.13 -4.00
N LYS A 63 12.11 2.83 -4.30
CA LYS A 63 13.24 2.19 -4.98
C LYS A 63 13.45 2.77 -6.39
N GLN A 64 12.38 2.97 -7.14
CA GLN A 64 12.45 3.60 -8.47
C GLN A 64 13.02 5.01 -8.39
N ALA A 65 12.54 5.82 -7.44
CA ALA A 65 13.03 7.18 -7.22
C ALA A 65 14.51 7.22 -6.83
N ALA A 66 14.95 6.32 -5.95
CA ALA A 66 16.35 6.22 -5.55
C ALA A 66 17.27 5.96 -6.75
N LEU A 67 16.91 5.03 -7.64
CA LEU A 67 17.68 4.74 -8.86
C LEU A 67 17.75 5.93 -9.82
N LEU A 68 16.65 6.67 -9.95
CA LEU A 68 16.62 7.88 -10.79
C LEU A 68 17.55 8.96 -10.24
N ILE A 69 17.56 9.16 -8.91
CA ILE A 69 18.47 10.10 -8.25
C ILE A 69 19.93 9.66 -8.44
N GLU A 70 20.23 8.38 -8.23
CA GLU A 70 21.58 7.82 -8.47
C GLU A 70 22.03 8.06 -9.91
N THR A 71 21.13 7.89 -10.89
CA THR A 71 21.43 8.13 -12.31
C THR A 71 21.75 9.61 -12.57
N LEU A 72 20.94 10.53 -12.04
CA LEU A 72 21.15 11.97 -12.22
C LEU A 72 22.48 12.44 -11.60
N VAL A 73 22.79 12.00 -10.38
CA VAL A 73 24.03 12.39 -9.69
C VAL A 73 25.27 11.74 -10.33
N GLY A 74 25.15 10.50 -10.81
CA GLY A 74 26.24 9.80 -11.49
C GLY A 74 26.61 10.39 -12.85
N GLU A 75 25.69 11.10 -13.52
CA GLU A 75 25.97 11.84 -14.75
C GLU A 75 26.73 13.16 -14.49
N ASP A 76 26.51 13.81 -13.35
CA ASP A 76 27.17 15.07 -12.97
C ASP A 76 28.63 14.90 -12.50
N GLU A 77 29.01 13.74 -11.97
CA GLU A 77 30.41 13.48 -11.55
C GLU A 77 31.31 12.91 -12.68
N ALA A 78 30.75 12.67 -13.86
CA ALA A 78 31.47 12.11 -15.02
C ALA A 78 31.96 13.17 -16.03
N THR A 79 31.79 14.46 -15.74
CA THR A 79 32.22 15.61 -16.57
C THR A 79 33.19 16.53 -15.81
#